data_AF-A0A2D4HBJ0-F1
#
_entry.id   AF-A0A2D4HBJ0-F1
#
_cell.length_a   1.000
_cell.length_b   1.000
_cell.length_c   1.000
_cell.angle_alpha   90.00
_cell.angle_beta   90.00
_cell.angle_gamma   90.00
#
_symmetry.space_group_name_H-M   'P 1'
#
loop_
_entity.id
_entity.type
_entity.pdbx_description
1 polymer ?
#
loop_
_entity_poly.entity_id
_entity_poly.type
_entity_poly.pdbx_seq_one_letter_code
_entity_poly.pdbx_strand_id
1 'polypeptide(L)'
;MQISLLGRIATIKMNVLPKLLYLFQTIPIYLNRKFFKGLDKITMKFIWAGKKARIKKTYLQDNKSRGGFGLPAWQTYYRGASLVWIKDWIKLENKRVLILEGHDLQIGWHAFLWNPNLKIQRYTLRKSLIKIWLGIRNNHYIKIPTWLSTVEAMFYPNNGR
;
A
#
# COMPACT_ATOMS: atom_id res chain seq x y z
N MET A 1 -33.87 -8.40 -1.68
CA MET A 1 -32.99 -9.52 -2.13
C MET A 1 -32.35 -10.20 -0.94
N GLN A 2 -32.67 -11.48 -0.68
CA GLN A 2 -32.02 -12.28 0.36
C GLN A 2 -30.71 -12.86 -0.19
N ILE A 3 -29.61 -12.12 -0.05
CA ILE A 3 -28.27 -12.59 -0.44
C ILE A 3 -27.68 -13.41 0.72
N SER A 4 -27.21 -14.62 0.43
CA SER A 4 -26.52 -15.48 1.41
C SER A 4 -25.22 -14.84 1.93
N LEU A 5 -24.68 -15.33 3.05
CA LEU A 5 -23.42 -14.83 3.62
C LEU A 5 -22.26 -14.92 2.60
N LEU A 6 -22.12 -16.08 1.95
CA LEU A 6 -21.13 -16.32 0.91
C LEU A 6 -21.36 -15.42 -0.30
N GLY A 7 -22.63 -15.25 -0.71
CA GLY A 7 -23.00 -14.35 -1.80
C GLY A 7 -22.53 -12.93 -1.54
N ARG A 8 -22.74 -12.39 -0.34
CA ARG A 8 -22.29 -11.04 0.04
C ARG A 8 -20.77 -10.89 0.02
N ILE A 9 -20.05 -11.91 0.50
CA ILE A 9 -18.58 -11.92 0.46
C ILE A 9 -18.09 -11.93 -1.00
N ALA A 10 -18.72 -12.72 -1.86
CA ALA A 10 -18.42 -12.76 -3.29
C ALA A 10 -18.71 -11.39 -3.95
N THR A 11 -19.84 -10.75 -3.64
CA THR A 11 -20.17 -9.41 -4.15
C THR A 11 -19.11 -8.37 -3.75
N ILE A 12 -18.63 -8.41 -2.50
CA ILE A 12 -17.55 -7.52 -2.05
C ILE A 12 -16.28 -7.76 -2.88
N LYS A 13 -15.89 -9.02 -3.08
CA LYS A 13 -14.70 -9.38 -3.87
C LYS A 13 -14.81 -8.98 -5.33
N MET A 14 -15.98 -9.14 -5.93
CA MET A 14 -16.17 -8.90 -7.36
C MET A 14 -16.41 -7.43 -7.68
N ASN A 15 -17.12 -6.68 -6.83
CA ASN A 15 -17.54 -5.32 -7.16
C ASN A 15 -16.80 -4.24 -6.37
N VAL A 16 -16.57 -4.44 -5.07
CA VAL A 16 -16.01 -3.40 -4.20
C VAL A 16 -14.49 -3.44 -4.21
N LEU A 17 -13.92 -4.63 -4.10
CA LEU A 17 -12.48 -4.84 -4.08
C LEU A 17 -11.76 -4.26 -5.30
N PRO A 18 -12.15 -4.54 -6.57
CA PRO A 18 -11.46 -3.97 -7.72
C PRO A 18 -11.55 -2.44 -7.77
N LYS A 19 -12.68 -1.84 -7.39
CA LYS A 19 -12.84 -0.38 -7.34
C LYS A 19 -11.91 0.26 -6.30
N LEU A 20 -11.84 -0.31 -5.11
CA LEU A 20 -10.92 0.17 -4.07
C LEU A 20 -9.46 -0.06 -4.44
N LEU A 21 -9.14 -1.18 -5.06
CA LEU A 21 -7.78 -1.48 -5.54
C LEU A 21 -7.33 -0.47 -6.57
N TYR A 22 -8.19 -0.16 -7.55
CA TYR A 22 -7.91 0.88 -8.53
C TYR A 22 -7.60 2.23 -7.85
N LEU A 23 -8.40 2.63 -6.86
CA LEU A 23 -8.15 3.88 -6.12
C LEU A 23 -6.82 3.84 -5.34
N PHE A 24 -6.50 2.73 -4.68
CA PHE A 24 -5.23 2.58 -3.97
C PHE A 24 -4.01 2.61 -4.92
N GLN A 25 -4.18 2.09 -6.14
CA GLN A 25 -3.15 2.08 -7.16
C GLN A 25 -3.03 3.41 -7.91
N THR A 26 -4.10 4.18 -8.07
CA THR A 26 -4.04 5.45 -8.81
C THR A 26 -3.68 6.63 -7.93
N ILE A 27 -4.02 6.56 -6.63
CA ILE A 27 -3.90 7.69 -5.72
C ILE A 27 -2.96 7.31 -4.56
N PRO A 28 -1.67 7.67 -4.62
CA PRO A 28 -0.70 7.37 -3.57
C PRO A 28 -0.85 8.32 -2.37
N ILE A 29 -1.99 8.25 -1.68
CA ILE A 29 -2.28 9.03 -0.46
C ILE A 29 -2.06 8.18 0.79
N TYR A 30 -1.56 8.81 1.86
CA TYR A 30 -1.43 8.17 3.16
C TYR A 30 -2.80 7.97 3.81
N LEU A 31 -3.24 6.72 3.91
CA LEU A 31 -4.46 6.35 4.63
C LEU A 31 -4.15 5.91 6.06
N ASN A 32 -4.82 6.53 7.03
CA ASN A 32 -4.68 6.19 8.45
C ASN A 32 -5.46 4.90 8.80
N ARG A 33 -5.05 4.19 9.86
CA ARG A 33 -5.75 3.01 10.41
C ARG A 33 -7.23 3.28 10.73
N LYS A 34 -7.60 4.52 11.11
CA LYS A 34 -8.99 4.92 11.37
C LYS A 34 -9.88 4.75 10.13
N PHE A 35 -9.37 5.08 8.93
CA PHE A 35 -10.08 4.91 7.67
C PHE A 35 -10.41 3.44 7.40
N PHE A 36 -9.40 2.56 7.54
CA PHE A 36 -9.60 1.12 7.33
C PHE A 36 -10.57 0.51 8.35
N LYS A 37 -10.54 0.94 9.61
CA LYS A 37 -11.53 0.53 10.62
C LYS A 37 -12.96 0.94 10.22
N GLY A 38 -13.12 2.13 9.62
CA GLY A 38 -14.39 2.59 9.08
C GLY A 38 -14.89 1.70 7.94
N LEU A 39 -14.03 1.43 6.95
CA LEU A 39 -14.33 0.50 5.86
C LEU A 39 -14.69 -0.90 6.36
N ASP A 40 -13.95 -1.43 7.32
CA ASP A 40 -14.23 -2.72 7.94
C ASP A 40 -15.61 -2.73 8.62
N LYS A 41 -15.99 -1.66 9.33
CA LYS A 41 -17.30 -1.54 9.98
C LYS A 41 -18.44 -1.57 8.96
N ILE A 42 -18.30 -0.84 7.86
CA ILE A 42 -19.28 -0.83 6.76
C ILE A 42 -19.38 -2.23 6.13
N THR A 43 -18.23 -2.84 5.85
CA THR A 43 -18.14 -4.19 5.26
C THR A 43 -18.82 -5.23 6.17
N MET A 44 -18.56 -5.19 7.47
CA MET A 44 -19.19 -6.09 8.44
C MET A 44 -20.69 -5.85 8.56
N LYS A 45 -21.15 -4.60 8.57
CA LYS A 45 -22.60 -4.28 8.59
C LYS A 45 -23.31 -4.86 7.37
N PHE A 46 -22.68 -4.80 6.19
CA PHE A 46 -23.21 -5.40 4.96
C PHE A 46 -23.24 -6.93 5.03
N ILE A 47 -22.13 -7.57 5.41
CA ILE A 47 -22.03 -9.04 5.51
C ILE A 47 -23.10 -9.60 6.44
N TRP A 48 -23.30 -8.97 7.61
CA TRP A 48 -24.27 -9.45 8.60
C TRP A 48 -25.70 -8.91 8.40
N ALA A 49 -25.93 -7.99 7.45
CA ALA A 49 -27.20 -7.27 7.23
C ALA A 49 -27.87 -6.82 8.55
N GLY A 50 -27.12 -6.13 9.39
CA GLY A 50 -27.62 -5.64 10.68
C GLY A 50 -27.76 -6.70 11.78
N LYS A 51 -27.55 -7.99 11.50
CA LYS A 51 -27.49 -9.05 12.52
C LYS A 51 -26.17 -9.00 13.31
N LYS A 52 -26.16 -9.60 14.50
CA LYS A 52 -24.94 -9.74 15.31
C LYS A 52 -23.93 -10.63 14.59
N ALA A 53 -22.68 -10.18 14.54
CA ALA A 53 -21.59 -10.94 13.94
C ALA A 53 -21.34 -12.23 14.72
N ARG A 54 -21.36 -13.38 14.03
CA ARG A 54 -21.13 -14.70 14.64
C ARG A 54 -19.70 -15.21 14.46
N ILE A 55 -19.00 -14.74 13.43
CA ILE A 55 -17.65 -15.17 13.10
C ILE A 55 -16.69 -13.99 13.27
N LYS A 56 -15.55 -14.24 13.92
CA LYS A 56 -14.50 -13.22 14.08
C LYS A 56 -13.96 -12.81 12.71
N LYS A 57 -13.71 -11.51 12.55
CA LYS A 57 -13.19 -10.92 11.30
C LYS A 57 -11.92 -11.64 10.79
N THR A 58 -11.03 -12.04 11.69
CA THR A 58 -9.78 -12.74 11.34
C THR A 58 -10.05 -14.05 10.59
N TYR A 59 -11.01 -14.86 11.04
CA TYR A 59 -11.39 -16.10 10.35
C TYR A 59 -12.14 -15.83 9.04
N LEU A 60 -12.94 -14.76 8.97
CA LEU A 60 -13.56 -14.34 7.71
C LEU A 60 -12.51 -14.00 6.65
N GLN A 61 -11.40 -13.36 7.06
CA GLN A 61 -10.35 -12.91 6.15
C GLN A 61 -9.30 -13.98 5.82
N ASP A 62 -9.23 -15.05 6.61
CA ASP A 62 -8.28 -16.13 6.36
C ASP A 62 -8.59 -16.86 5.04
N ASN A 63 -7.58 -17.53 4.51
CA ASN A 63 -7.70 -18.22 3.24
C ASN A 63 -8.63 -19.42 3.35
N LYS A 64 -9.27 -19.81 2.23
CA LYS A 64 -10.15 -20.98 2.16
C LYS A 64 -9.43 -22.28 2.54
N SER A 65 -8.15 -22.40 2.19
CA SER A 65 -7.33 -23.57 2.57
C SER A 65 -7.16 -23.75 4.08
N ARG A 66 -7.31 -22.67 4.86
CA ARG A 66 -7.22 -22.68 6.33
C ARG A 66 -8.60 -22.66 7.01
N GLY A 67 -9.66 -22.97 6.26
CA GLY A 67 -11.04 -22.93 6.74
C GLY A 67 -11.64 -21.53 6.84
N GLY A 68 -11.00 -20.52 6.23
CA GLY A 68 -11.51 -19.16 6.17
C GLY A 68 -12.46 -18.90 4.99
N PHE A 69 -13.03 -17.69 4.94
CA PHE A 69 -13.95 -17.27 3.88
C PHE A 69 -13.27 -16.38 2.81
N GLY A 70 -12.00 -16.03 3.03
CA GLY A 70 -11.17 -15.21 2.16
C GLY A 70 -11.66 -13.78 1.98
N LEU A 71 -12.42 -13.21 2.92
CA LEU A 71 -12.85 -11.83 2.88
C LEU A 71 -11.64 -10.88 2.71
N PRO A 72 -11.70 -9.88 1.82
CA PRO A 72 -10.54 -9.01 1.63
C PRO A 72 -10.18 -8.21 2.88
N ALA A 73 -8.88 -8.12 3.16
CA ALA A 73 -8.32 -7.26 4.19
C ALA A 73 -7.85 -5.94 3.58
N TRP A 74 -8.67 -4.89 3.70
CA TRP A 74 -8.45 -3.59 3.04
C TRP A 74 -7.06 -3.00 3.29
N GLN A 75 -6.58 -3.07 4.53
CA GLN A 75 -5.26 -2.57 4.89
C GLN A 75 -4.13 -3.35 4.21
N THR A 76 -4.28 -4.67 4.06
CA THR A 76 -3.30 -5.52 3.39
C THR A 76 -3.26 -5.24 1.90
N TYR A 77 -4.43 -5.12 1.25
CA TYR A 77 -4.51 -4.76 -0.17
C TYR A 77 -3.93 -3.38 -0.45
N TYR A 78 -4.23 -2.39 0.39
CA TYR A 78 -3.63 -1.05 0.29
C TYR A 78 -2.10 -1.06 0.40
N ARG A 79 -1.56 -1.82 1.36
CA ARG A 79 -0.10 -2.00 1.49
C ARG A 79 0.49 -2.66 0.25
N GLY A 80 -0.14 -3.70 -0.28
CA GLY A 80 0.28 -4.38 -1.51
C GLY A 80 0.28 -3.43 -2.72
N ALA A 81 -0.78 -2.65 -2.90
CA ALA A 81 -0.87 -1.64 -3.95
C ALA A 81 0.23 -0.57 -3.81
N SER A 82 0.51 -0.13 -2.59
CA SER A 82 1.60 0.83 -2.31
C SER A 82 2.98 0.26 -2.65
N LEU A 83 3.18 -1.05 -2.48
CA LEU A 83 4.45 -1.71 -2.84
C LEU A 83 4.68 -1.74 -4.35
N VAL A 84 3.62 -1.77 -5.17
CA VAL A 84 3.77 -1.68 -6.63
C VAL A 84 4.43 -0.36 -7.02
N TRP A 85 3.94 0.76 -6.46
CA TRP A 85 4.56 2.08 -6.64
C TRP A 85 6.02 2.10 -6.19
N ILE A 86 6.32 1.54 -5.03
CA ILE A 86 7.67 1.53 -4.48
C ILE A 86 8.61 0.69 -5.35
N LYS A 87 8.14 -0.45 -5.88
CA LYS A 87 8.90 -1.29 -6.81
C LYS A 87 9.21 -0.53 -8.10
N ASP A 88 8.22 0.14 -8.68
CA ASP A 88 8.39 0.91 -9.92
C ASP A 88 9.34 2.09 -9.71
N TRP A 89 9.32 2.69 -8.51
CA TRP A 89 10.30 3.70 -8.14
C TRP A 89 11.70 3.10 -8.14
N ILE A 90 11.93 2.01 -7.38
CA ILE A 90 13.26 1.36 -7.24
C ILE A 90 13.91 1.06 -8.58
N LYS A 91 13.12 0.62 -9.56
CA LYS A 91 13.60 0.26 -10.88
C LYS A 91 14.05 1.44 -11.73
N LEU A 92 13.61 2.66 -11.43
CA LEU A 92 13.98 3.88 -12.15
C LEU A 92 13.69 3.86 -13.67
N GLU A 93 12.89 2.92 -14.17
CA GLU A 93 12.67 2.69 -15.60
C GLU A 93 11.90 3.86 -16.25
N ASN A 94 11.00 4.53 -15.51
CA ASN A 94 10.13 5.57 -16.04
C ASN A 94 10.78 6.97 -16.01
N LYS A 95 11.65 7.23 -16.99
CA LYS A 95 12.42 8.47 -17.11
C LYS A 95 11.57 9.75 -17.13
N ARG A 96 10.36 9.73 -17.71
CA ARG A 96 9.49 10.93 -17.79
C ARG A 96 9.02 11.39 -16.42
N VAL A 97 8.50 10.46 -15.62
CA VAL A 97 8.06 10.72 -14.25
C VAL A 97 9.26 11.13 -13.39
N LEU A 98 10.41 10.50 -13.58
CA LEU A 98 11.66 10.86 -12.90
C LEU A 98 12.15 12.28 -13.23
N ILE A 99 12.10 12.68 -14.51
CA ILE A 99 12.53 14.02 -14.94
C ILE A 99 11.59 15.08 -14.36
N LEU A 100 10.28 14.90 -14.50
CA LEU A 100 9.28 15.85 -13.99
C LEU A 100 9.36 16.04 -12.47
N GLU A 101 9.72 14.98 -11.75
CA GLU A 101 9.64 14.96 -10.29
C GLU A 101 11.01 14.95 -9.59
N GLY A 102 12.11 14.91 -10.35
CA GLY A 102 13.50 14.78 -9.88
C GLY A 102 14.42 15.91 -10.37
N HIS A 103 13.93 16.80 -11.24
CA HIS A 103 14.66 17.93 -11.79
C HIS A 103 15.40 18.79 -10.73
N ASP A 104 14.83 18.91 -9.54
CA ASP A 104 15.37 19.74 -8.46
C ASP A 104 16.14 18.95 -7.37
N LEU A 105 16.31 17.62 -7.51
CA LEU A 105 16.94 16.80 -6.47
C LEU A 105 18.40 16.47 -6.76
N GLN A 106 19.27 16.83 -5.83
CA GLN A 106 20.69 16.44 -5.84
C GLN A 106 20.91 14.94 -5.51
N ILE A 107 19.90 14.29 -4.90
CA ILE A 107 19.97 12.91 -4.43
C ILE A 107 18.81 12.10 -5.04
N GLY A 108 19.10 10.90 -5.55
CA GLY A 108 18.08 10.00 -6.09
C GLY A 108 17.01 9.62 -5.07
N TRP A 109 15.75 9.54 -5.49
CA TRP A 109 14.61 9.23 -4.60
C TRP A 109 14.76 7.92 -3.80
N HIS A 110 15.51 6.96 -4.34
CA HIS A 110 15.85 5.70 -3.71
C HIS A 110 16.63 5.85 -2.41
N ALA A 111 17.43 6.91 -2.26
CA ALA A 111 18.13 7.19 -1.02
C ALA A 111 17.17 7.38 0.15
N PHE A 112 16.01 8.02 -0.07
CA PHE A 112 15.05 8.33 0.99
C PHE A 112 14.30 7.09 1.51
N LEU A 113 14.22 6.02 0.72
CA LEU A 113 13.65 4.74 1.19
C LEU A 113 14.55 4.09 2.26
N TRP A 114 15.86 4.34 2.16
CA TRP A 114 16.87 3.69 2.99
C TRP A 114 17.39 4.57 4.11
N ASN A 115 17.45 5.88 3.91
CA ASN A 115 17.98 6.85 4.85
C ASN A 115 16.85 7.64 5.56
N PRO A 116 16.45 7.26 6.78
CA PRO A 116 15.33 7.87 7.50
C PRO A 116 15.61 9.31 7.96
N ASN A 117 16.87 9.75 7.94
CA ASN A 117 17.29 11.07 8.40
C ASN A 117 17.07 12.17 7.35
N LEU A 118 16.78 11.79 6.10
CA LEU A 118 16.54 12.74 5.02
C LEU A 118 15.12 13.33 5.12
N LYS A 119 15.02 14.62 5.42
CA LYS A 119 13.73 15.34 5.51
C LYS A 119 13.22 15.71 4.12
N ILE A 120 12.15 15.06 3.67
CA ILE A 120 11.42 15.48 2.45
C ILE A 120 10.39 16.52 2.85
N GLN A 121 10.62 17.77 2.41
CA GLN A 121 9.72 18.88 2.73
C GLN A 121 8.70 19.16 1.61
N ARG A 122 9.03 18.91 0.34
CA ARG A 122 8.32 19.53 -0.80
C ARG A 122 7.23 18.68 -1.46
N TYR A 123 7.29 17.34 -1.40
CA TYR A 123 6.42 16.46 -2.20
C TYR A 123 5.45 15.63 -1.35
N THR A 124 4.17 16.00 -1.35
CA THR A 124 3.11 15.39 -0.53
C THR A 124 2.86 13.92 -0.87
N LEU A 125 2.82 13.55 -2.16
CA LEU A 125 2.58 12.17 -2.63
C LEU A 125 3.74 11.23 -2.31
N ARG A 126 4.97 11.75 -2.25
CA ARG A 126 6.14 10.94 -1.90
C ARG A 126 6.29 10.75 -0.41
N LYS A 127 5.95 11.80 0.35
CA LYS A 127 5.89 11.71 1.82
C LYS A 127 4.89 10.65 2.28
N SER A 128 3.74 10.50 1.61
CA SER A 128 2.79 9.43 1.89
C SER A 128 3.38 8.06 1.60
N LEU A 129 3.95 7.84 0.41
CA LEU A 129 4.55 6.56 0.02
C LEU A 129 5.71 6.15 0.92
N ILE A 130 6.61 7.07 1.26
CA ILE A 130 7.73 6.80 2.16
C ILE A 130 7.25 6.51 3.58
N LYS A 131 6.20 7.20 4.05
CA LYS A 131 5.59 6.88 5.34
C LYS A 131 4.96 5.48 5.35
N ILE A 132 4.34 5.06 4.24
CA ILE A 132 3.83 3.70 4.08
C ILE A 132 4.99 2.70 4.05
N TRP A 133 6.03 2.99 3.28
CA TRP A 133 7.26 2.17 3.18
C TRP A 133 7.90 1.97 4.54
N LEU A 134 8.15 3.04 5.30
CA LEU A 134 8.73 2.95 6.65
C LEU A 134 7.86 2.09 7.58
N GLY A 135 6.52 2.20 7.48
CA GLY A 135 5.60 1.36 8.22
C GLY A 135 5.59 -0.11 7.80
N ILE A 136 5.93 -0.43 6.54
CA ILE A 136 6.09 -1.80 6.05
C ILE A 136 7.47 -2.32 6.43
N ARG A 137 8.53 -1.54 6.19
CA ARG A 137 9.92 -1.83 6.52
C ARG A 137 10.05 -2.17 8.00
N ASN A 138 9.59 -1.31 8.91
CA ASN A 138 9.69 -1.58 10.35
C ASN A 138 8.97 -2.88 10.79
N ASN A 139 7.96 -3.32 10.03
CA ASN A 139 7.23 -4.55 10.30
C ASN A 139 7.88 -5.82 9.71
N HIS A 140 8.69 -5.70 8.64
CA HIS A 140 9.16 -6.84 7.84
C HIS A 140 10.69 -6.89 7.63
N TYR A 141 11.39 -5.77 7.76
CA TYR A 141 12.82 -5.61 7.48
C TYR A 141 13.51 -4.82 8.60
N ILE A 142 14.31 -5.51 9.41
CA ILE A 142 15.01 -4.92 10.57
C ILE A 142 16.39 -4.35 10.16
N LYS A 143 16.95 -4.76 9.01
CA LYS A 143 18.29 -4.35 8.55
C LYS A 143 18.26 -3.78 7.13
N ILE A 144 19.20 -2.89 6.83
CA ILE A 144 19.47 -2.40 5.46
C ILE A 144 20.08 -3.57 4.67
N PRO A 145 19.60 -3.91 3.46
CA PRO A 145 20.27 -4.89 2.62
C PRO A 145 21.68 -4.40 2.29
N THR A 146 22.70 -5.18 2.66
CA THR A 146 24.12 -4.83 2.55
C THR A 146 24.64 -4.72 1.11
N TRP A 147 23.85 -5.16 0.13
CA TRP A 147 24.22 -5.16 -1.30
C TRP A 147 23.91 -3.85 -2.03
N LEU A 148 23.26 -2.88 -1.37
CA LEU A 148 23.05 -1.55 -1.93
C LEU A 148 24.12 -0.58 -1.41
N SER A 149 25.03 -0.14 -2.27
CA SER A 149 26.04 0.85 -1.90
C SER A 149 25.37 2.19 -1.55
N THR A 150 25.72 2.76 -0.40
CA THR A 150 25.23 4.08 0.02
C THR A 150 25.61 5.18 -0.97
N VAL A 151 26.71 5.00 -1.70
CA VAL A 151 27.21 5.92 -2.73
C VAL A 151 26.33 5.86 -3.98
N GLU A 152 26.03 4.66 -4.49
CA GLU A 152 25.11 4.48 -5.64
C GLU A 152 23.69 4.96 -5.33
N ALA A 153 23.25 4.83 -4.07
CA ALA A 153 21.97 5.34 -3.64
C ALA A 153 21.94 6.89 -3.57
N MET A 154 23.05 7.53 -3.20
CA MET A 154 23.14 8.99 -3.02
C MET A 154 23.37 9.74 -4.33
N PHE A 155 24.17 9.20 -5.25
CA PHE A 155 24.48 9.84 -6.51
C PHE A 155 23.60 9.25 -7.62
N TYR A 156 22.49 9.94 -7.93
CA TYR A 156 21.82 9.69 -9.21
C TYR A 156 22.67 10.33 -10.30
N PRO A 157 23.04 9.62 -11.39
CA PRO A 157 23.76 10.25 -12.48
C PRO A 157 22.81 11.25 -13.12
N ASN A 158 23.00 12.53 -12.82
CA ASN A 158 22.38 13.61 -13.53
C ASN A 158 23.11 13.71 -14.87
N ASN A 159 22.87 12.73 -15.76
CA ASN A 159 23.36 12.74 -17.13
C ASN A 159 22.52 13.73 -17.92
N GLY A 160 22.69 15.00 -17.56
CA GLY A 160 22.23 16.17 -18.27
C GLY A 160 23.44 16.97 -18.74
N ARG A 161 24.28 16.32 -19.54
CA ARG A 161 25.00 16.87 -20.70
C ARG A 161 25.21 15.74 -21.70
#